data_AF-A0A6H9YSN1-F1
#
_entry.id   AF-A0A6H9YSN1-F1
#
_cell.length_a   1.000
_cell.length_b   1.000
_cell.length_c   1.000
_cell.angle_alpha   90.00
_cell.angle_beta   90.00
_cell.angle_gamma   90.00
#
_symmetry.space_group_name_H-M   'P 1'
#
loop_
_entity.id
_entity.type
_entity.pdbx_description
1 polymer ?
#
loop_
_entity_poly.entity_id
_entity_poly.type
_entity_poly.pdbx_seq_one_letter_code
_entity_poly.pdbx_strand_id
1 'polypeptide(L)'
;MRRLALTAGVSPLILGPDHEPLYLGHAVRIASHGQRRVLETLYDSCAVQGCEVPGFLCEVDHVDGWALGNSPTDIDKLALCCGWHNRWKHTRPDQIQITKTDEGRYRYRALPPDGIARSTRGRPIDPAANPWHDDHLAA
;
A
#
# COMPACT_ATOMS: atom_id res chain seq x y z
N MET A 1 -13.20 9.54 17.40
CA MET A 1 -14.05 10.64 16.89
C MET A 1 -14.38 10.44 15.41
N ARG A 2 -15.26 9.49 15.05
CA ARG A 2 -15.54 9.14 13.64
C ARG A 2 -17.04 8.94 13.33
N ARG A 3 -17.93 9.61 14.08
CA ARG A 3 -19.38 9.48 13.89
C ARG A 3 -20.19 10.79 13.82
N LEU A 4 -19.57 11.95 14.06
CA LEU A 4 -20.29 13.24 14.02
C LEU A 4 -20.07 14.04 12.73
N ALA A 5 -19.16 13.63 11.84
CA ALA A 5 -18.84 14.39 10.62
C ALA A 5 -19.71 14.04 9.39
N LEU A 6 -20.63 13.07 9.50
CA LEU A 6 -21.37 12.55 8.34
C LEU A 6 -22.66 13.33 8.00
N THR A 7 -23.09 14.29 8.82
CA THR A 7 -24.34 15.05 8.60
C THR A 7 -24.15 16.50 8.16
N ALA A 8 -22.92 17.02 8.13
CA ALA A 8 -22.67 18.44 7.84
C ALA A 8 -22.12 18.71 6.42
N GLY A 9 -21.81 17.70 5.61
CA GLY A 9 -21.15 17.89 4.32
C GLY A 9 -19.75 18.51 4.44
N VAL A 10 -19.13 18.47 5.63
CA VAL A 10 -17.79 18.99 5.89
C VAL A 10 -16.83 17.81 5.97
N SER A 11 -15.98 17.66 4.95
CA SER A 11 -14.84 16.74 5.00
C SER A 11 -13.77 17.34 5.91
N PRO A 12 -13.26 16.60 6.92
CA PRO A 12 -12.16 17.10 7.74
C PRO A 12 -10.91 17.24 6.86
N LEU A 13 -10.45 18.47 6.68
CA LEU A 13 -9.17 18.76 6.06
C LEU A 13 -8.07 18.52 7.12
N ILE A 14 -7.50 17.32 7.12
CA ILE A 14 -6.31 17.03 7.92
C ILE A 14 -5.13 17.66 7.19
N LEU A 15 -4.65 18.77 7.71
CA LEU A 15 -3.44 19.44 7.24
C LEU A 15 -2.24 18.86 7.97
N GLY A 16 -1.20 18.48 7.23
CA GLY A 16 0.13 18.30 7.82
C GLY A 16 0.66 19.62 8.39
N PRO A 17 1.80 19.61 9.11
CA PRO A 17 2.43 20.81 9.66
C PRO A 17 2.59 21.98 8.67
N ASP A 18 2.66 21.65 7.37
CA ASP A 18 2.92 22.58 6.27
C ASP A 18 1.65 23.02 5.52
N HIS A 19 0.45 22.75 6.05
CA HIS A 19 -0.83 23.06 5.41
C HIS A 19 -1.03 22.39 4.03
N GLU A 20 -0.38 21.25 3.78
CA GLU A 20 -0.48 20.55 2.51
C GLU A 20 -1.82 19.81 2.35
N PRO A 21 -2.54 20.00 1.22
CA PRO A 21 -3.76 19.25 0.94
C PRO A 21 -3.45 17.76 0.70
N LEU A 22 -4.31 16.90 1.25
CA LEU A 22 -4.26 15.45 1.08
C LEU A 22 -5.10 14.94 -0.10
N TYR A 23 -5.87 15.82 -0.73
CA TYR A 23 -6.74 15.53 -1.87
C TYR A 23 -6.38 16.49 -3.02
N LEU A 24 -5.65 15.98 -4.01
CA LEU A 24 -5.11 16.76 -5.14
C LEU A 24 -5.84 16.48 -6.46
N GLY A 25 -6.70 15.46 -6.50
CA GLY A 25 -7.40 15.05 -7.70
C GLY A 25 -6.45 14.62 -8.83
N HIS A 26 -6.82 14.93 -10.08
CA HIS A 26 -6.03 14.61 -11.27
C HIS A 26 -5.10 15.75 -11.74
N ALA A 27 -5.07 16.88 -11.04
CA ALA A 27 -4.25 18.02 -11.43
C ALA A 27 -2.76 17.79 -11.17
N VAL A 28 -2.43 17.00 -10.14
CA VAL A 28 -1.06 16.73 -9.72
C VAL A 28 -0.86 15.22 -9.66
N ARG A 29 0.10 14.71 -10.43
CA ARG A 29 0.44 13.28 -10.46
C ARG A 29 1.26 12.85 -9.24
N ILE A 30 2.16 13.71 -8.77
CA ILE A 30 3.14 13.35 -7.73
C ILE A 30 2.53 13.65 -6.36
N ALA A 31 2.54 12.67 -5.47
CA ALA A 31 2.04 12.84 -4.12
C ALA A 31 2.85 13.89 -3.35
N SER A 32 2.17 14.66 -2.50
CA SER A 32 2.82 15.65 -1.63
C SER A 32 3.61 14.99 -0.48
N HIS A 33 4.47 15.75 0.18
CA HIS A 33 5.19 15.26 1.36
C HIS A 33 4.23 14.90 2.51
N GLY A 34 3.14 15.65 2.68
CA GLY A 34 2.07 15.37 3.63
C GLY A 34 1.40 14.02 3.35
N GLN A 35 1.07 13.74 2.09
CA GLN A 35 0.52 12.43 1.70
C GLN A 35 1.52 11.31 1.95
N ARG A 36 2.80 11.51 1.62
CA ARG A 36 3.88 10.56 1.90
C ARG A 36 3.99 10.23 3.40
N ARG A 37 4.01 11.24 4.27
CA ARG A 37 4.06 11.07 5.73
C ARG A 37 2.86 10.26 6.25
N VAL A 38 1.65 10.57 5.79
CA VAL A 38 0.46 9.81 6.18
C VAL A 38 0.61 8.34 5.75
N LEU A 39 1.06 8.08 4.53
CA LEU A 39 1.29 6.72 4.05
C LEU A 39 2.37 5.99 4.86
N GLU A 40 3.47 6.63 5.25
CA GLU A 40 4.50 6.02 6.10
C GLU A 40 3.98 5.61 7.49
N THR A 41 2.92 6.23 8.00
CA THR A 41 2.24 5.78 9.24
C THR A 41 1.32 4.58 9.04
N LEU A 42 0.86 4.35 7.81
CA LEU A 42 -0.03 3.25 7.46
C LEU A 42 0.72 2.00 6.99
N TYR A 43 1.92 2.17 6.44
CA TYR A 43 2.70 1.12 5.77
C TYR A 43 4.10 1.02 6.36
N ASP A 44 4.28 0.01 7.19
CA ASP A 44 5.57 -0.50 7.67
C ASP A 44 6.40 -1.14 6.55
N SER A 45 5.74 -1.82 5.60
CA SER A 45 6.36 -2.37 4.39
C SER A 45 5.52 -2.12 3.13
N CYS A 46 6.04 -2.57 1.99
CA CYS A 46 5.30 -2.58 0.72
C CYS A 46 3.90 -3.22 0.88
N ALA A 47 2.89 -2.61 0.25
CA ALA A 47 1.50 -3.07 0.28
C ALA A 47 1.29 -4.51 -0.25
N VAL A 48 2.26 -5.06 -1.00
CA VAL A 48 2.18 -6.43 -1.52
C VAL A 48 2.46 -7.44 -0.42
N GLN A 49 1.53 -8.38 -0.26
CA GLN A 49 1.61 -9.44 0.74
C GLN A 49 2.90 -10.25 0.59
N GLY A 50 3.68 -10.34 1.67
CA GLY A 50 4.94 -11.08 1.71
C GLY A 50 6.15 -10.27 1.25
N CYS A 51 5.97 -9.00 0.86
CA CYS A 51 7.08 -8.10 0.59
C CYS A 51 7.48 -7.35 1.87
N GLU A 52 8.76 -7.46 2.24
CA GLU A 52 9.31 -6.88 3.46
C GLU A 52 10.13 -5.62 3.20
N VAL A 53 10.14 -5.10 1.96
CA VAL A 53 10.79 -3.83 1.64
C VAL A 53 10.17 -2.75 2.53
N PRO A 54 10.96 -2.04 3.35
CA PRO A 54 10.43 -1.03 4.26
C PRO A 54 9.65 0.07 3.52
N GLY A 55 8.57 0.56 4.14
CA GLY A 55 7.71 1.60 3.55
C GLY A 55 8.49 2.87 3.15
N PHE A 56 9.50 3.26 3.94
CA PHE A 56 10.34 4.42 3.65
C PHE A 56 11.22 4.25 2.39
N LEU A 57 11.46 3.02 1.93
CA LEU A 57 12.13 2.72 0.64
C LEU A 57 11.13 2.50 -0.51
N CYS A 58 9.83 2.56 -0.22
CA CYS A 58 8.78 2.39 -1.22
C CYS A 58 8.42 3.72 -1.89
N GLU A 59 7.92 3.60 -3.11
CA GLU A 59 7.30 4.67 -3.88
C GLU A 59 5.81 4.79 -3.52
N VAL A 60 5.23 5.96 -3.77
CA VAL A 60 3.78 6.14 -3.70
C VAL A 60 3.14 5.61 -4.98
N ASP A 61 2.19 4.70 -4.83
CA ASP A 61 1.46 4.05 -5.90
C ASP A 61 -0.02 4.48 -5.89
N HIS A 62 -0.53 4.80 -7.07
CA HIS A 62 -1.95 5.07 -7.29
C HIS A 62 -2.69 3.74 -7.43
N VAL A 63 -3.60 3.46 -6.50
CA VAL A 63 -4.21 2.13 -6.35
C VAL A 63 -4.84 1.62 -7.64
N ASP A 64 -5.58 2.47 -8.35
CA ASP A 64 -6.28 2.10 -9.59
C ASP A 64 -5.50 2.55 -10.85
N GLY A 65 -4.23 2.91 -10.70
CA GLY A 65 -3.30 3.30 -11.77
C GLY A 65 -3.57 4.70 -12.33
N TRP A 66 -2.64 5.63 -12.12
CA TRP A 66 -2.76 7.01 -12.64
C TRP A 66 -2.98 7.07 -14.16
N ALA A 67 -2.19 6.31 -14.93
CA ALA A 67 -2.25 6.33 -16.39
C ALA A 67 -3.56 5.79 -16.97
N LEU A 68 -4.32 5.01 -16.19
CA LEU A 68 -5.63 4.51 -16.57
C LEU A 68 -6.74 5.54 -16.33
N GLY A 69 -6.41 6.69 -15.71
CA GLY A 69 -7.36 7.77 -15.41
C GLY A 69 -8.30 7.47 -14.23
N ASN A 70 -8.21 6.29 -13.62
CA ASN A 70 -9.17 5.82 -12.63
C ASN A 70 -8.77 6.12 -11.18
N SER A 71 -7.59 6.73 -10.97
CA SER A 71 -7.04 6.95 -9.63
C SER A 71 -6.47 8.38 -9.48
N PRO A 72 -7.12 9.26 -8.70
CA PRO A 72 -6.59 10.58 -8.38
C PRO A 72 -5.46 10.51 -7.36
N THR A 73 -4.69 11.59 -7.21
CA THR A 73 -3.69 11.76 -6.14
C THR A 73 -4.38 12.22 -4.86
N ASP A 74 -5.28 11.38 -4.37
CA ASP A 74 -6.03 11.57 -3.14
C ASP A 74 -5.60 10.52 -2.13
N ILE A 75 -5.38 10.91 -0.87
CA ILE A 75 -4.72 10.07 0.13
C ILE A 75 -5.38 8.69 0.31
N ASP A 76 -6.70 8.59 0.10
CA ASP A 76 -7.46 7.36 0.23
C ASP A 76 -7.45 6.48 -1.03
N LYS A 77 -6.74 6.92 -2.09
CA LYS A 77 -6.48 6.23 -3.36
C LYS A 77 -4.98 5.94 -3.57
N LEU A 78 -4.16 6.14 -2.55
CA LEU A 78 -2.72 5.91 -2.59
C LEU A 78 -2.28 4.76 -1.67
N ALA A 79 -1.16 4.13 -2.01
CA ALA A 79 -0.50 3.08 -1.22
C ALA A 79 1.03 3.20 -1.34
N LEU A 80 1.78 2.47 -0.50
CA LEU A 80 3.23 2.33 -0.67
C LEU A 80 3.57 1.01 -1.36
N CYS A 81 4.31 1.08 -2.47
CA CYS A 81 4.86 -0.09 -3.16
C CYS A 81 6.35 0.07 -3.43
N CYS A 82 7.14 -1.00 -3.27
CA CYS A 82 8.54 -0.94 -3.69
C CYS A 82 8.63 -0.75 -5.21
N GLY A 83 9.73 -0.17 -5.70
CA GLY A 83 9.87 0.15 -7.13
C GLY A 83 9.69 -1.05 -8.07
N TRP A 84 10.03 -2.26 -7.62
CA TRP A 84 9.74 -3.49 -8.36
C TRP A 84 8.24 -3.76 -8.48
N HIS A 85 7.51 -3.78 -7.35
CA HIS A 85 6.06 -4.05 -7.33
C HIS A 85 5.24 -2.94 -7.99
N ASN A 86 5.65 -1.68 -7.84
CA ASN A 86 5.00 -0.54 -8.51
C ASN A 86 5.06 -0.71 -10.04
N ARG A 87 6.26 -0.98 -10.57
CA ARG A 87 6.47 -1.25 -12.00
C ARG A 87 5.75 -2.51 -12.47
N TRP A 88 5.83 -3.58 -11.68
CA TRP A 88 5.19 -4.86 -12.00
C TRP A 88 3.68 -4.69 -12.16
N LYS A 89 3.02 -4.04 -11.18
CA LYS A 89 1.58 -3.71 -11.22
C LYS A 89 1.23 -2.88 -12.44
N HIS A 90 2.02 -1.86 -12.77
CA HIS A 90 1.77 -1.03 -13.96
C HIS A 90 1.73 -1.86 -15.24
N THR A 91 2.60 -2.86 -15.36
CA THR A 91 2.67 -3.75 -16.54
C THR A 91 1.68 -4.91 -16.51
N ARG A 92 1.09 -5.24 -15.35
CA ARG A 92 0.19 -6.39 -15.14
C ARG A 92 -0.98 -6.01 -14.21
N PRO A 93 -1.81 -5.03 -14.59
CA PRO A 93 -2.88 -4.52 -13.73
C PRO A 93 -3.99 -5.56 -13.46
N ASP A 94 -4.09 -6.59 -14.29
CA ASP A 94 -5.02 -7.71 -14.22
C ASP A 94 -4.55 -8.84 -13.28
N GLN A 95 -3.25 -8.90 -12.97
CA GLN A 95 -2.66 -9.94 -12.12
C GLN A 95 -2.56 -9.51 -10.65
N ILE A 96 -3.31 -8.50 -10.21
CA ILE A 96 -3.25 -8.03 -8.82
C ILE A 96 -4.65 -7.98 -8.23
N GLN A 97 -4.80 -8.57 -7.04
CA GLN A 97 -5.99 -8.39 -6.23
C GLN A 97 -5.71 -7.35 -5.16
N ILE A 98 -6.51 -6.28 -5.14
CA ILE A 98 -6.38 -5.18 -4.20
C ILE A 98 -7.54 -5.22 -3.21
N THR A 99 -7.22 -5.11 -1.92
CA THR A 99 -8.21 -5.06 -0.84
C THR A 99 -7.88 -3.89 0.08
N LYS A 100 -8.90 -3.26 0.68
CA LYS A 100 -8.73 -2.22 1.70
C LYS A 100 -9.02 -2.84 3.06
N THR A 101 -8.12 -2.66 4.02
CA THR A 101 -8.28 -3.15 5.39
C THR A 101 -9.17 -2.20 6.19
N ASP A 102 -9.67 -2.67 7.33
CA ASP A 102 -10.47 -1.85 8.26
C ASP A 102 -9.65 -0.68 8.86
N GLU A 103 -8.33 -0.83 8.91
CA GLU A 103 -7.35 0.20 9.30
C GLU A 103 -7.15 1.26 8.21
N GLY A 104 -7.77 1.09 7.03
CA GLY A 104 -7.77 2.07 5.96
C GLY A 104 -6.59 1.98 4.99
N ARG A 105 -5.67 1.03 5.17
CA ARG A 105 -4.58 0.75 4.22
C ARG A 105 -4.99 -0.25 3.15
N TYR A 106 -4.35 -0.20 2.00
CA TYR A 106 -4.51 -1.20 0.95
C TYR A 106 -3.55 -2.37 1.15
N ARG A 107 -4.00 -3.57 0.78
CA ARG A 107 -3.17 -4.77 0.69
C ARG A 107 -3.32 -5.37 -0.70
N TYR A 108 -2.18 -5.65 -1.30
CA TYR A 108 -2.09 -6.19 -2.64
C TYR A 108 -1.69 -7.66 -2.56
N ARG A 109 -2.33 -8.48 -3.38
CA ARG A 109 -1.97 -9.86 -3.59
C ARG A 109 -1.67 -10.04 -5.07
N ALA A 110 -0.41 -10.32 -5.38
CA ALA A 110 -0.04 -10.76 -6.72
C ALA A 110 -0.73 -12.11 -7.01
N LEU A 111 -1.41 -12.18 -8.14
CA LEU A 111 -2.04 -13.37 -8.66
C LEU A 111 -1.03 -14.09 -9.56
N PRO A 112 -1.08 -15.43 -9.62
CA PRO A 112 -0.28 -16.16 -10.57
C PRO A 112 -0.71 -15.81 -12.02
N PRO A 113 0.18 -15.99 -13.01
CA PRO A 113 -0.18 -15.89 -14.41
C PRO A 113 -1.36 -16.80 -14.76
N ASP A 114 -2.14 -16.40 -15.76
CA ASP A 114 -3.27 -17.17 -16.26
C ASP A 114 -2.86 -18.63 -16.56
N GLY A 115 -3.66 -19.58 -16.08
CA GLY A 115 -3.43 -21.02 -16.26
C GLY A 115 -2.65 -21.72 -15.14
N ILE A 116 -2.04 -20.99 -14.19
CA ILE A 116 -1.45 -21.60 -12.99
C ILE A 116 -2.49 -21.56 -11.86
N ALA A 117 -3.21 -22.66 -11.68
CA ALA A 117 -4.23 -22.81 -10.64
C ALA A 117 -3.65 -22.56 -9.24
N ARG A 118 -4.46 -21.92 -8.37
CA ARG A 118 -4.15 -21.72 -6.95
C ARG A 118 -3.89 -23.07 -6.26
N SER A 119 -2.70 -23.27 -5.70
CA SER A 119 -2.57 -24.21 -4.59
C SER A 119 -3.38 -23.65 -3.41
N THR A 120 -4.49 -24.31 -3.06
CA THR A 120 -5.25 -24.03 -1.84
C THR A 120 -4.51 -24.45 -0.57
N ARG A 121 -3.33 -25.04 -0.68
CA ARG A 121 -2.49 -25.41 0.46
C ARG A 121 -1.61 -24.24 0.86
N GLY A 122 -2.09 -23.44 1.81
CA GLY A 122 -1.20 -22.75 2.73
C GLY A 122 -0.38 -23.82 3.46
N ARG A 123 0.87 -24.01 3.05
CA ARG A 123 1.83 -24.78 3.83
C ARG A 123 2.09 -23.96 5.10
N PRO A 124 1.93 -24.53 6.31
CA PRO A 124 2.36 -23.84 7.51
C PRO A 124 3.82 -23.45 7.34
N ILE A 125 4.15 -22.18 7.61
CA ILE A 125 5.54 -21.79 7.82
C ILE A 125 5.95 -22.55 9.07
N ASP A 126 6.79 -23.57 8.92
CA ASP A 126 7.43 -24.23 10.04
C ASP A 126 8.42 -23.23 10.65
N PRO A 127 8.22 -22.76 11.89
CA PRO A 127 9.14 -21.84 12.54
C PRO A 127 10.55 -22.41 12.68
N ALA A 128 10.70 -23.74 12.64
CA ALA A 128 11.98 -24.43 12.74
C ALA A 128 12.73 -24.54 11.39
N ALA A 129 12.11 -24.14 10.27
CA ALA A 129 12.70 -24.25 8.93
C ALA A 129 13.50 -23.01 8.49
N ASN A 130 13.71 -22.03 9.37
CA ASN A 130 14.59 -20.90 9.07
C ASN A 130 16.06 -21.29 9.37
N PRO A 131 16.92 -21.48 8.36
CA PRO A 131 18.33 -21.84 8.55
C PRO A 131 19.20 -20.70 9.12
N TRP A 132 18.61 -19.53 9.41
CA TRP A 132 19.29 -18.36 9.98
C TRP A 132 18.81 -18.04 11.40
N HIS A 133 18.48 -19.05 12.21
CA HIS A 133 18.42 -18.86 13.66
C HIS A 133 19.86 -18.78 14.18
N ASP A 134 20.29 -17.57 14.53
CA ASP A 134 21.60 -17.30 15.13
C ASP A 134 21.68 -17.88 16.56
N ASP A 135 22.38 -19.00 16.72
CA ASP A 135 22.82 -19.54 18.02
C ASP A 135 24.09 -18.81 18.57
N HIS A 136 24.29 -17.54 18.21
CA HIS A 136 25.55 -16.82 18.49
C HIS A 136 25.40 -15.60 19.42
N LEU A 137 24.50 -15.67 20.40
CA LEU A 137 24.50 -14.74 21.54
C LEU A 137 24.31 -15.49 22.86
N ALA A 138 25.29 -16.32 23.22
CA ALA A 138 25.53 -16.75 24.60
C ALA A 138 26.98 -17.23 24.78
N ALA A 139 27.89 -16.28 25.03
CA ALA A 139 29.15 -16.48 25.77
C ALA A 139 29.71 -15.11 26.18
#